data_AF-A0AAV2S9J2-F1
#
_entry.id   AF-A0AAV2S9J2-F1
#
_cell.length_a   1.000
_cell.length_b   1.000
_cell.length_c   1.000
_cell.angle_alpha   90.00
_cell.angle_beta   90.00
_cell.angle_gamma   90.00
#
_symmetry.space_group_name_H-M   'P 1'
#
loop_
_entity.id
_entity.type
_entity.pdbx_description
1 polymer ?
#
loop_
_entity_poly.entity_id
_entity_poly.type
_entity_poly.pdbx_seq_one_letter_code
_entity_poly.pdbx_strand_id
1 'polypeptide(L)'
;MSAKNQRQKWKTVSGTLNDPVGLEKFKEFQNKRTADTNDKILNFLEFYEKCDKHKQINDENQLRNSAESIFDEFLRDMAPKEIPDIGRNESSHIRNKLENAELSIEDLKTIFSGKQEDVIQCIDDEGSHDLFYKELTKDSSGKCTIY
;
A
#
# COMPACT_ATOMS: atom_id res chain seq x y z
N MET A 1 -16.79 3.44 16.79
CA MET A 1 -15.81 4.54 16.77
C MET A 1 -16.53 5.80 16.28
N SER A 2 -16.31 6.97 16.89
CA SER A 2 -16.97 8.24 16.48
C SER A 2 -16.23 8.89 15.30
N ALA A 3 -16.89 9.73 14.50
CA ALA A 3 -16.25 10.49 13.42
C ALA A 3 -15.04 11.32 13.88
N LYS A 4 -15.08 11.90 15.08
CA LYS A 4 -13.94 12.66 15.63
C LYS A 4 -12.70 11.75 15.81
N ASN A 5 -12.90 10.52 16.28
CA ASN A 5 -11.81 9.56 16.46
C ASN A 5 -11.31 9.03 15.11
N GLN A 6 -12.21 8.77 14.15
CA GLN A 6 -11.82 8.38 12.79
C GLN A 6 -11.01 9.47 12.10
N ARG A 7 -11.47 10.73 12.14
CA ARG A 7 -10.78 11.86 11.53
C ARG A 7 -9.43 12.18 12.17
N GLN A 8 -9.26 11.90 13.46
CA GLN A 8 -7.95 12.02 14.11
C GLN A 8 -7.01 10.89 13.69
N LYS A 9 -7.54 9.66 13.56
CA LYS A 9 -6.77 8.49 13.13
C LYS A 9 -6.33 8.60 11.66
N TRP A 10 -7.23 9.01 10.78
CA TRP A 10 -6.98 9.14 9.34
C TRP A 10 -6.33 10.46 8.94
N LYS A 11 -5.81 11.21 9.91
CA LYS A 11 -5.08 12.47 9.66
C LYS A 11 -3.77 12.24 8.90
N THR A 12 -3.18 11.06 9.04
CA THR A 12 -1.96 10.68 8.31
C THR A 12 -2.27 9.55 7.33
N VAL A 13 -1.44 9.43 6.29
CA VAL A 13 -1.49 8.31 5.33
C VAL A 13 -1.43 6.99 6.09
N SER A 14 -0.37 6.79 6.90
CA SER A 14 -0.19 5.57 7.70
C SER A 14 -1.39 5.26 8.59
N GLY A 15 -1.99 6.26 9.25
CA GLY A 15 -3.17 6.06 10.09
C GLY A 15 -4.44 5.69 9.31
N THR A 16 -4.50 6.09 8.04
CA THR A 16 -5.58 5.73 7.10
C THR A 16 -5.38 4.31 6.57
N LEU A 17 -4.18 3.97 6.10
CA LEU A 17 -3.88 2.65 5.51
C LEU A 17 -3.89 1.51 6.54
N ASN A 18 -3.46 1.78 7.78
CA ASN A 18 -3.50 0.80 8.88
C ASN A 18 -4.90 0.62 9.51
N ASP A 19 -5.91 1.36 9.04
CA ASP A 19 -7.30 1.18 9.45
C ASP A 19 -8.07 0.53 8.31
N PRO A 20 -8.63 -0.69 8.47
CA PRO A 20 -9.34 -1.36 7.38
C PRO A 20 -10.47 -0.50 6.78
N VAL A 21 -11.18 0.26 7.62
CA VAL A 21 -12.23 1.17 7.18
C VAL A 21 -11.65 2.40 6.48
N GLY A 22 -10.57 2.97 7.01
CA GLY A 22 -9.85 4.09 6.39
C GLY A 22 -9.30 3.75 5.01
N LEU A 23 -8.69 2.58 4.87
CA LEU A 23 -8.17 2.05 3.60
C LEU A 23 -9.29 1.85 2.57
N GLU A 24 -10.40 1.21 2.95
CA GLU A 24 -11.55 1.02 2.07
C GLU A 24 -12.10 2.36 1.58
N LYS A 25 -12.26 3.33 2.50
CA LYS A 25 -12.72 4.67 2.15
C LYS A 25 -11.75 5.41 1.25
N PHE A 26 -10.45 5.26 1.48
CA PHE A 26 -9.45 5.87 0.62
C PHE A 26 -9.47 5.27 -0.80
N LYS A 27 -9.64 3.95 -0.93
CA LYS A 27 -9.85 3.29 -2.23
C LYS A 27 -11.10 3.78 -2.95
N GLU A 28 -12.23 3.89 -2.24
CA GLU A 28 -13.47 4.46 -2.80
C GLU A 28 -13.23 5.87 -3.33
N PHE A 29 -12.49 6.70 -2.61
CA PHE A 29 -12.12 8.04 -3.05
C PHE A 29 -11.28 8.04 -4.32
N GLN A 30 -10.26 7.18 -4.41
CA GLN A 30 -9.45 7.08 -5.63
C GLN A 30 -10.28 6.61 -6.83
N ASN A 31 -11.14 5.61 -6.64
CA ASN A 31 -12.01 5.08 -7.69
C ASN A 31 -13.02 6.10 -8.23
N LYS A 32 -13.42 7.10 -7.43
CA LYS A 32 -14.35 8.16 -7.84
C LYS A 32 -13.68 9.23 -8.72
N ARG A 33 -12.36 9.36 -8.66
CA ARG A 33 -11.61 10.31 -9.49
C ARG A 33 -11.30 9.62 -10.83
N THR A 34 -11.31 10.35 -11.94
CA THR A 34 -10.90 9.88 -13.30
C THR A 34 -9.39 10.11 -13.52
N ALA A 35 -8.61 9.43 -14.37
CA ALA A 35 -8.57 8.05 -14.87
C ALA A 35 -7.10 7.63 -15.18
N ASP A 36 -6.10 8.53 -15.12
CA ASP A 36 -4.68 8.17 -15.37
C ASP A 36 -3.79 8.23 -14.11
N THR A 37 -3.96 9.23 -13.23
CA THR A 37 -3.18 9.31 -11.96
C THR A 37 -3.68 8.32 -10.91
N ASN A 38 -4.93 7.84 -11.04
CA ASN A 38 -5.56 7.01 -10.02
C ASN A 38 -5.12 5.55 -10.09
N ASP A 39 -4.82 5.04 -11.29
CA ASP A 39 -4.33 3.66 -11.44
C ASP A 39 -3.01 3.45 -10.69
N LYS A 40 -2.14 4.48 -10.67
CA LYS A 40 -0.91 4.47 -9.87
C LYS A 40 -1.18 4.38 -8.37
N ILE A 41 -2.06 5.23 -7.84
CA ILE A 41 -2.39 5.20 -6.40
C ILE A 41 -3.10 3.89 -6.03
N LEU A 42 -3.99 3.39 -6.88
CA LEU A 42 -4.65 2.10 -6.67
C LEU A 42 -3.62 0.96 -6.65
N ASN A 43 -2.65 0.96 -7.56
CA ASN A 43 -1.55 -0.02 -7.54
C ASN A 43 -0.73 0.08 -6.24
N PHE A 44 -0.43 1.28 -5.75
CA PHE A 44 0.22 1.47 -4.44
C PHE A 44 -0.60 0.87 -3.30
N LEU A 45 -1.92 1.08 -3.29
CA LEU A 45 -2.81 0.57 -2.24
C LEU A 45 -2.91 -0.96 -2.29
N GLU A 46 -2.99 -1.55 -3.47
CA GLU A 46 -2.99 -3.01 -3.65
C GLU A 46 -1.66 -3.65 -3.24
N PHE A 47 -0.55 -3.03 -3.63
CA PHE A 47 0.79 -3.45 -3.20
C PHE A 47 0.91 -3.38 -1.66
N TYR A 48 0.46 -2.28 -1.06
CA TYR A 48 0.49 -2.10 0.40
C TYR A 48 -0.25 -3.24 1.12
N GLU A 49 -1.44 -3.62 0.66
CA GLU A 49 -2.19 -4.75 1.22
C GLU A 49 -1.51 -6.09 1.01
N LYS A 50 -0.91 -6.31 -0.16
CA LYS A 50 -0.16 -7.54 -0.41
C LYS A 50 1.04 -7.67 0.52
N CYS A 51 1.78 -6.58 0.74
CA CYS A 51 2.86 -6.53 1.71
C CYS A 51 2.35 -6.80 3.13
N ASP A 52 1.17 -6.27 3.50
CA ASP A 52 0.59 -6.54 4.81
C ASP A 52 0.27 -8.02 5.01
N LYS A 53 -0.37 -8.64 4.01
CA LYS A 53 -0.63 -10.09 4.01
C LYS A 53 0.67 -10.91 4.03
N HIS A 54 1.67 -10.50 3.24
CA HIS A 54 2.97 -11.15 3.18
C HIS A 54 3.64 -11.23 4.55
N LYS A 55 3.66 -10.12 5.32
CA LYS A 55 4.26 -10.08 6.66
C LYS A 55 3.60 -11.04 7.66
N GLN A 56 2.32 -11.38 7.46
CA GLN A 56 1.58 -12.32 8.32
C GLN A 56 1.87 -13.79 8.01
N ILE A 57 2.54 -14.10 6.89
CA ILE A 57 2.89 -15.47 6.52
C ILE A 57 4.07 -15.95 7.40
N ASN A 58 3.94 -17.16 7.94
CA ASN A 58 4.98 -17.80 8.77
C ASN A 58 5.60 -19.03 8.12
N ASP A 59 4.95 -19.60 7.11
CA ASP A 59 5.51 -20.70 6.32
C ASP A 59 6.51 -20.17 5.29
N GLU A 60 7.72 -20.72 5.29
CA GLU A 60 8.81 -20.20 4.45
C GLU A 60 8.51 -20.31 2.96
N ASN A 61 7.94 -21.43 2.52
CA ASN A 61 7.65 -21.65 1.10
C ASN A 61 6.53 -20.72 0.62
N GLN A 62 5.47 -20.56 1.42
CA GLN A 62 4.40 -19.61 1.13
C GLN A 62 4.90 -18.16 1.14
N LEU A 63 5.81 -17.82 2.05
CA LEU A 63 6.39 -16.49 2.13
C LEU A 63 7.22 -16.18 0.88
N ARG A 64 8.07 -17.13 0.46
CA ARG A 64 8.85 -17.01 -0.78
C ARG A 64 7.94 -16.85 -2.00
N ASN A 65 6.96 -17.73 -2.16
CA ASN A 65 5.98 -17.64 -3.26
C ASN A 65 5.22 -16.29 -3.25
N SER A 66 4.90 -15.79 -2.05
CA SER A 66 4.28 -14.48 -1.88
C SER A 66 5.22 -13.34 -2.31
N ALA A 67 6.50 -13.39 -1.92
CA ALA A 67 7.51 -12.42 -2.33
C ALA A 67 7.68 -12.39 -3.86
N GLU A 68 7.76 -13.57 -4.50
CA GLU A 68 7.86 -13.68 -5.95
C GLU A 68 6.63 -13.09 -6.64
N SER A 69 5.43 -13.45 -6.18
CA SER A 69 4.18 -12.91 -6.73
C SER A 69 4.09 -11.39 -6.60
N ILE A 70 4.53 -10.82 -5.46
CA ILE A 70 4.54 -9.36 -5.29
C ILE A 70 5.55 -8.74 -6.25
N PHE A 71 6.72 -9.35 -6.40
CA PHE A 71 7.75 -8.85 -7.29
C PHE A 71 7.27 -8.80 -8.75
N ASP A 72 6.74 -9.91 -9.26
CA ASP A 72 6.29 -10.02 -10.65
C ASP A 72 5.08 -9.14 -10.98
N GLU A 73 4.20 -8.89 -10.00
CA GLU A 73 2.99 -8.08 -10.24
C GLU A 73 3.25 -6.57 -10.13
N PHE A 74 4.22 -6.14 -9.32
CA PHE A 74 4.39 -4.73 -8.95
C PHE A 74 5.79 -4.15 -9.14
N LEU A 75 6.86 -4.92 -8.88
CA LEU A 75 8.22 -4.38 -8.75
C LEU A 75 9.14 -4.66 -9.94
N ARG A 76 8.75 -5.60 -10.82
CA ARG A 76 9.48 -5.92 -12.04
C ARG A 76 9.22 -4.87 -13.12
N ASP A 77 10.23 -4.61 -13.94
CA ASP A 77 10.05 -3.77 -15.14
C ASP A 77 8.92 -4.32 -16.03
N MET A 78 8.00 -3.44 -16.43
CA MET A 78 6.81 -3.80 -17.22
C MET A 78 5.86 -4.76 -16.50
N ALA A 79 5.90 -4.79 -15.16
CA ALA A 79 4.91 -5.50 -14.38
C ALA A 79 3.49 -4.98 -14.69
N PRO A 80 2.45 -5.83 -14.66
CA PRO A 80 1.09 -5.44 -15.01
C PRO A 80 0.54 -4.31 -14.12
N LYS A 81 1.04 -4.16 -12.89
CA LYS A 81 0.73 -3.09 -11.95
C LYS A 81 2.00 -2.40 -11.47
N GLU A 82 2.92 -2.13 -12.39
CA GLU A 82 4.22 -1.53 -12.08
C GLU A 82 4.06 -0.26 -11.20
N ILE A 83 4.84 -0.21 -10.13
CA ILE A 83 4.94 0.91 -9.19
C ILE A 83 6.38 1.47 -9.24
N PRO A 84 6.73 2.24 -10.28
CA PRO A 84 8.11 2.54 -10.63
C PRO A 84 8.87 3.32 -9.55
N ASP A 85 8.16 4.06 -8.69
CA ASP A 85 8.77 4.86 -7.61
C ASP A 85 9.16 4.00 -6.39
N ILE A 86 8.70 2.75 -6.33
CA ILE A 86 8.95 1.85 -5.21
C ILE A 86 10.04 0.85 -5.61
N GLY A 87 11.23 1.03 -5.04
CA GLY A 87 12.29 0.03 -5.13
C GLY A 87 13.04 -0.09 -6.46
N ARG A 88 12.86 0.82 -7.42
CA ARG A 88 13.51 0.76 -8.76
C ARG A 88 15.03 0.48 -8.73
N ASN A 89 15.75 1.03 -7.75
CA ASN A 89 17.20 0.85 -7.63
C ASN A 89 17.62 -0.46 -6.95
N GLU A 90 16.68 -1.17 -6.32
CA GLU A 90 16.93 -2.36 -5.50
C GLU A 90 16.19 -3.60 -6.00
N SER A 91 15.20 -3.45 -6.88
CA SER A 91 14.34 -4.53 -7.36
C SER A 91 15.16 -5.68 -7.98
N SER A 92 16.13 -5.37 -8.84
CA SER A 92 16.99 -6.39 -9.46
C SER A 92 17.86 -7.14 -8.45
N HIS A 93 18.36 -6.45 -7.42
CA HIS A 93 19.17 -7.05 -6.36
C HIS A 93 18.34 -7.94 -5.45
N ILE A 94 17.16 -7.47 -5.04
CA ILE A 94 16.21 -8.24 -4.23
C ILE A 94 15.77 -9.50 -4.98
N ARG A 95 15.48 -9.39 -6.29
CA ARG A 95 15.10 -10.55 -7.11
C ARG A 95 16.21 -11.58 -7.20
N ASN A 96 17.44 -11.16 -7.47
CA ASN A 96 18.58 -12.08 -7.51
C ASN A 96 18.75 -12.82 -6.17
N LYS A 97 18.65 -12.12 -5.03
CA LYS A 97 18.74 -12.77 -3.72
C LYS A 97 17.58 -13.72 -3.44
N LEU A 98 16.37 -13.38 -3.91
CA LEU A 98 15.19 -14.23 -3.77
C LEU A 98 15.33 -15.53 -4.59
N GLU A 99 15.78 -15.44 -5.84
CA GLU A 99 15.99 -16.59 -6.73
C GLU A 99 17.11 -17.51 -6.22
N ASN A 100 18.17 -16.95 -5.63
CA ASN A 100 19.28 -17.72 -5.07
C ASN A 100 19.02 -18.20 -3.63
N ALA A 101 17.82 -18.00 -3.09
CA ALA A 101 17.43 -18.39 -1.74
C ALA A 101 18.30 -17.78 -0.62
N GLU A 102 18.88 -16.61 -0.85
CA GLU A 102 19.81 -15.93 0.06
C GLU A 102 19.12 -15.08 1.13
N LEU A 103 17.80 -14.88 1.01
CA LEU A 103 17.00 -14.08 1.96
C LEU A 103 16.36 -14.99 3.01
N SER A 104 16.55 -14.66 4.27
CA SER A 104 15.80 -15.27 5.37
C SER A 104 14.35 -14.78 5.39
N ILE A 105 13.51 -15.44 6.20
CA ILE A 105 12.14 -14.99 6.49
C ILE A 105 12.13 -13.55 7.02
N GLU A 106 13.06 -13.22 7.93
CA GLU A 106 13.13 -11.88 8.53
C GLU A 106 13.57 -10.83 7.51
N ASP A 107 14.50 -11.17 6.61
CA ASP A 107 14.91 -10.28 5.52
C ASP A 107 13.73 -9.96 4.61
N LEU A 108 12.96 -10.97 4.20
CA LEU A 108 11.77 -10.79 3.34
C LEU A 108 10.75 -9.87 4.00
N LYS A 109 10.40 -10.13 5.27
CA LYS A 109 9.45 -9.28 6.00
C LYS A 109 9.96 -7.85 6.15
N THR A 110 11.25 -7.67 6.40
CA THR A 110 11.89 -6.35 6.55
C THR A 110 11.87 -5.58 5.23
N ILE A 111 12.22 -6.23 4.12
CA ILE A 111 12.19 -5.62 2.78
C ILE A 111 10.79 -5.10 2.46
N PHE A 112 9.76 -5.93 2.57
CA PHE A 112 8.40 -5.51 2.23
C PHE A 112 7.79 -4.51 3.22
N SER A 113 8.26 -4.49 4.47
CA SER A 113 7.92 -3.41 5.41
C SER A 113 8.52 -2.08 4.96
N GLY A 114 9.79 -2.06 4.55
CA GLY A 114 10.41 -0.87 3.97
C GLY A 114 9.67 -0.37 2.73
N LYS A 115 9.27 -1.27 1.83
CA LYS A 115 8.49 -0.89 0.63
C LYS A 115 7.09 -0.36 0.94
N GLN A 116 6.48 -0.74 2.08
CA GLN A 116 5.23 -0.12 2.52
C GLN A 116 5.42 1.31 3.01
N GLU A 117 6.56 1.61 3.66
CA GLU A 117 6.90 2.98 4.05
C GLU A 117 7.17 3.85 2.81
N ASP A 118 7.84 3.30 1.79
CA ASP A 118 8.01 3.98 0.49
C ASP A 118 6.63 4.34 -0.12
N VAL A 119 5.66 3.42 -0.07
CA VAL A 119 4.29 3.69 -0.54
C VAL A 119 3.60 4.79 0.25
N ILE A 120 3.76 4.79 1.58
CA ILE A 120 3.21 5.84 2.44
C ILE A 120 3.76 7.20 2.01
N GLN A 121 5.07 7.30 1.78
CA GLN A 121 5.72 8.53 1.33
C GLN A 121 5.23 8.96 -0.05
N CYS A 122 5.14 8.04 -1.02
CA CYS A 122 4.65 8.37 -2.36
C CYS A 122 3.20 8.89 -2.36
N ILE A 123 2.31 8.29 -1.55
CA ILE A 123 0.92 8.75 -1.43
C ILE A 123 0.85 10.17 -0.81
N ASP A 124 1.74 10.46 0.14
CA ASP A 124 1.85 11.77 0.78
C ASP A 124 2.38 12.84 -0.19
N ASP A 125 3.47 12.53 -0.91
CA ASP A 125 4.12 13.43 -1.88
C ASP A 125 3.20 13.80 -3.06
N GLU A 126 2.38 12.84 -3.51
CA GLU A 126 1.38 13.08 -4.57
C GLU A 126 0.18 13.93 -4.08
N GLY A 127 0.09 14.22 -2.77
CA GLY A 127 -0.97 15.03 -2.17
C GLY A 127 -2.36 14.40 -2.21
N SER A 128 -2.46 13.13 -2.59
CA SER A 128 -3.73 12.44 -2.80
C SER A 128 -4.46 12.19 -1.47
N HIS A 129 -3.71 11.87 -0.41
CA HIS A 129 -4.27 11.75 0.94
C HIS A 129 -4.77 13.07 1.51
N ASP A 130 -4.08 14.16 1.22
CA ASP A 130 -4.50 15.52 1.62
C ASP A 130 -5.86 15.89 1.04
N LEU A 131 -6.12 15.51 -0.22
CA LEU A 131 -7.41 15.71 -0.88
C LEU A 131 -8.49 14.83 -0.26
N PHE A 132 -8.20 13.56 -0.04
CA PHE A 132 -9.09 12.64 0.70
C PHE A 132 -9.48 13.21 2.06
N TYR A 133 -8.50 13.69 2.84
CA TYR A 133 -8.72 14.21 4.18
C TYR A 133 -9.59 15.47 4.19
N LYS A 134 -9.46 16.33 3.17
CA LYS A 134 -10.30 17.52 2.98
C LYS A 134 -11.74 17.16 2.63
N GLU A 135 -11.96 16.08 1.90
CA GLU A 135 -13.29 15.61 1.47
C GLU A 135 -14.00 14.74 2.53
N LEU A 136 -13.33 14.38 3.64
CA LEU A 136 -13.96 13.69 4.76
C LEU A 136 -15.06 14.56 5.40
N THR A 137 -16.29 14.08 5.31
CA THR A 137 -17.47 14.66 5.96
C THR A 137 -18.07 13.70 6.98
N LYS A 138 -19.06 14.16 7.75
CA LYS A 138 -19.79 13.34 8.72
C LYS A 138 -21.14 12.94 8.12
N ASP A 139 -21.45 11.65 8.11
CA ASP A 139 -22.77 11.15 7.70
C ASP A 139 -23.83 11.29 8.81
N SER A 140 -25.08 10.92 8.49
CA SER A 140 -26.20 10.92 9.44
C SER A 140 -26.02 9.95 10.61
N SER A 141 -25.16 8.93 10.47
CA SER A 141 -24.81 7.98 11.53
C SER A 141 -23.67 8.47 12.44
N GLY A 142 -23.06 9.60 12.09
CA GLY A 142 -21.95 10.21 12.80
C GLY A 142 -20.60 9.55 12.57
N LYS A 143 -20.43 8.89 11.42
CA LYS A 143 -19.17 8.33 10.91
C LYS A 143 -18.59 9.20 9.80
N CYS A 144 -17.29 9.07 9.55
CA CYS A 144 -16.63 9.73 8.42
C CYS A 144 -17.04 9.06 7.08
N THR A 145 -17.40 9.87 6.09
CA THR A 145 -17.75 9.46 4.71
C THR A 145 -17.20 10.44 3.69
N ILE A 146 -17.32 10.10 2.40
CA ILE A 146 -16.82 10.85 1.24
C ILE A 146 -18.00 11.06 0.28
N TYR A 147 -18.28 12.32 -0.05
CA TYR A 147 -19.34 12.68 -1.01
C TYR A 147 -18.81 12.57 -2.44
#